data_AF-A0A968RC01-F1
#
_entry.id   AF-A0A968RC01-F1
#
_cell.length_a   1.000
_cell.length_b   1.000
_cell.length_c   1.000
_cell.angle_alpha   90.00
_cell.angle_beta   90.00
_cell.angle_gamma   90.00
#
_symmetry.space_group_name_H-M   'P 1'
#
loop_
_entity.id
_entity.type
_entity.pdbx_description
1 polymer ?
#
loop_
_entity_poly.entity_id
_entity_poly.type
_entity_poly.pdbx_seq_one_letter_code
_entity_poly.pdbx_strand_id
1 'polypeptide(L)'
;MVATVKQLFIYPIKGLTPQEMSEFALTEGHGIKGDRALALMFADRIESPQIPPENQPWTSKKNLAVQNDWPALAALECYYEPHRSILTVKHQGVAVLETETNTAAGRDRTGAFFTEYLNTIEPTKEARHPHRTTLQLIGDSSGETRYPDRQPVHISLLSQATLD
;
A
#
# COMPACT_ATOMS: atom_id res chain seq x y z
N MET A 1 -26.33 23.22 3.83
CA MET A 1 -24.89 23.52 3.96
C MET A 1 -24.14 22.71 2.92
N VAL A 2 -23.12 23.29 2.29
CA VAL A 2 -22.27 22.61 1.31
C VAL A 2 -20.91 22.41 1.95
N ALA A 3 -20.40 21.18 1.98
CA ALA A 3 -19.03 20.89 2.40
C ALA A 3 -18.07 21.21 1.27
N THR A 4 -16.88 21.70 1.59
CA THR A 4 -15.79 21.90 0.63
C THR A 4 -14.71 20.86 0.88
N VAL A 5 -14.26 20.18 -0.17
CA VAL A 5 -13.11 19.26 -0.11
C VAL A 5 -11.86 20.08 0.20
N LYS A 6 -11.15 19.73 1.28
CA LYS A 6 -9.91 20.40 1.68
C LYS A 6 -8.67 19.72 1.11
N GLN A 7 -8.63 18.40 1.18
CA GLN A 7 -7.52 17.57 0.71
C GLN A 7 -8.07 16.24 0.20
N LEU A 8 -7.34 15.63 -0.72
CA LEU A 8 -7.64 14.33 -1.29
C LEU A 8 -6.40 13.46 -1.16
N PHE A 9 -6.61 12.20 -0.77
CA PHE A 9 -5.52 11.26 -0.59
C PHE A 9 -5.87 9.92 -1.19
N ILE A 10 -4.87 9.27 -1.75
CA ILE A 10 -4.85 7.81 -1.93
C ILE A 10 -3.83 7.20 -0.98
N TYR A 11 -3.96 5.92 -0.68
CA TYR A 11 -2.97 5.14 0.07
C TYR A 11 -2.45 4.05 -0.85
N PRO A 12 -1.37 4.31 -1.63
CA PRO A 12 -0.98 3.40 -2.72
C PRO A 12 -0.72 1.97 -2.26
N ILE A 13 0.01 1.82 -1.15
CA ILE A 13 0.30 0.55 -0.50
C ILE A 13 -0.51 0.48 0.79
N LYS A 14 -1.24 -0.61 0.98
CA LYS A 14 -2.05 -0.83 2.18
C LYS A 14 -1.20 -0.73 3.45
N GLY A 15 -1.55 0.22 4.30
CA GLY A 15 -0.93 0.40 5.61
C GLY A 15 0.35 1.23 5.59
N LEU A 16 0.72 1.84 4.46
CA LEU A 16 1.83 2.80 4.33
C LEU A 16 1.27 4.23 4.16
N THR A 17 2.14 5.20 3.86
CA THR A 17 1.79 6.63 3.88
C THR A 17 0.81 7.03 2.76
N PRO A 18 -0.01 8.06 2.97
CA PRO A 18 -0.85 8.61 1.92
C PRO A 18 -0.02 9.35 0.87
N GLN A 19 -0.59 9.44 -0.33
CA GLN A 19 -0.19 10.37 -1.39
C GLN A 19 -1.30 11.41 -1.54
N GLU A 20 -0.96 12.69 -1.35
CA GLU A 20 -1.88 13.80 -1.62
C GLU A 20 -2.14 13.93 -3.13
N MET A 21 -3.40 14.20 -3.46
CA MET A 21 -3.90 14.32 -4.82
C MET A 21 -4.58 15.68 -4.99
N SER A 22 -4.39 16.31 -6.15
CA SER A 22 -5.19 17.48 -6.54
C SER A 22 -6.60 17.08 -6.98
N GLU A 23 -6.72 15.90 -7.59
CA GLU A 23 -7.96 15.32 -8.08
C GLU A 23 -7.81 13.81 -8.24
N PHE A 24 -8.93 13.10 -8.33
CA PHE A 24 -8.97 11.73 -8.83
C PHE A 24 -10.31 11.45 -9.51
N ALA A 25 -10.32 10.45 -10.40
CA ALA A 25 -11.54 9.95 -11.01
C ALA A 25 -12.13 8.79 -10.21
N LEU A 26 -13.45 8.82 -10.00
CA LEU A 26 -14.21 7.67 -9.52
C LEU A 26 -14.65 6.82 -10.72
N THR A 27 -14.30 5.54 -10.69
CA THR A 27 -14.69 4.56 -11.71
C THR A 27 -15.75 3.62 -11.14
N GLU A 28 -16.87 3.45 -11.83
CA GLU A 28 -17.92 2.50 -11.39
C GLU A 28 -17.36 1.08 -11.22
N GLY A 29 -17.77 0.38 -10.15
CA GLY A 29 -17.24 -0.94 -9.78
C GLY A 29 -15.79 -0.95 -9.26
N HIS A 30 -15.08 0.18 -9.33
CA HIS A 30 -13.66 0.26 -9.00
C HIS A 30 -13.33 1.29 -7.91
N GLY A 31 -14.00 2.44 -7.87
CA GLY A 31 -13.62 3.55 -6.98
C GLY A 31 -12.42 4.31 -7.55
N ILE A 32 -11.42 4.59 -6.71
CA ILE A 32 -10.26 5.42 -7.06
C ILE A 32 -9.09 4.51 -7.48
N LYS A 33 -8.64 4.64 -8.72
CA LYS A 33 -7.47 3.89 -9.23
C LYS A 33 -6.22 4.27 -8.44
N GLY A 34 -5.44 3.27 -8.07
CA GLY A 34 -4.23 3.45 -7.26
C GLY A 34 -4.47 3.51 -5.76
N ASP A 35 -5.70 3.72 -5.27
CA ASP A 35 -5.98 3.69 -3.84
C ASP A 35 -6.07 2.25 -3.31
N ARG A 36 -5.21 1.90 -2.36
CA ARG A 36 -4.98 0.52 -1.87
C ARG A 36 -4.83 -0.51 -3.00
N ALA A 37 -4.20 -0.10 -4.10
CA ALA A 37 -3.89 -0.94 -5.25
C ALA A 37 -2.86 -2.03 -4.90
N LEU A 38 -1.94 -1.72 -3.98
CA LEU A 38 -0.81 -2.57 -3.65
C LEU A 38 -0.82 -2.96 -2.16
N ALA A 39 -0.17 -4.07 -1.84
CA ALA A 39 0.15 -4.44 -0.46
C ALA A 39 1.48 -5.21 -0.38
N LEU A 40 2.08 -5.22 0.82
CA LEU A 40 3.33 -5.93 1.11
C LEU A 40 3.00 -7.17 1.94
N MET A 41 2.95 -8.33 1.30
CA MET A 41 2.58 -9.59 1.94
C MET A 41 3.82 -10.33 2.44
N PHE A 42 3.76 -10.87 3.65
CA PHE A 42 4.82 -11.76 4.13
C PHE A 42 4.78 -13.09 3.36
N ALA A 43 5.93 -13.52 2.84
CA ALA A 43 6.01 -14.72 2.00
C ALA A 43 5.56 -16.00 2.71
N ASP A 44 5.77 -16.09 4.03
CA ASP A 44 5.31 -17.20 4.88
C ASP A 44 3.80 -17.20 5.16
N ARG A 45 3.06 -16.20 4.66
CA ARG A 45 1.60 -16.12 4.71
C ARG A 45 0.93 -16.39 3.37
N ILE A 46 1.70 -16.68 2.32
CA ILE A 46 1.16 -17.00 0.99
C ILE A 46 0.57 -18.41 1.02
N GLU A 47 -0.76 -18.50 1.07
CA GLU A 47 -1.47 -19.79 1.09
C GLU A 47 -1.58 -20.43 -0.31
N SER A 48 -1.48 -19.62 -1.38
CA SER A 48 -1.64 -20.06 -2.77
C SER A 48 -0.49 -19.54 -3.66
N PRO A 49 0.71 -20.15 -3.56
CA PRO A 49 1.90 -19.67 -4.28
C PRO A 49 1.79 -19.79 -5.80
N GLN A 50 0.83 -20.57 -6.31
CA GLN A 50 0.53 -20.68 -7.74
C GLN A 50 -0.22 -19.46 -8.31
N ILE A 51 -0.82 -18.62 -7.47
CA ILE A 51 -1.49 -17.39 -7.92
C ILE A 51 -0.41 -16.31 -8.13
N PRO A 52 -0.34 -15.69 -9.33
CA PRO A 52 0.59 -14.60 -9.58
C PRO A 52 0.43 -13.46 -8.56
N PRO A 53 1.50 -12.79 -8.12
CA PRO A 53 1.43 -11.76 -7.07
C PRO A 53 0.44 -10.63 -7.37
N GLU A 54 0.32 -10.22 -8.63
CA GLU A 54 -0.63 -9.22 -9.12
C GLU A 54 -2.10 -9.63 -8.96
N ASN A 55 -2.37 -10.94 -8.91
CA ASN A 55 -3.71 -11.53 -8.84
C ASN A 55 -4.03 -12.10 -7.45
N GLN A 56 -3.16 -11.89 -6.46
CA GLN A 56 -3.37 -12.39 -5.10
C GLN A 56 -4.62 -11.73 -4.50
N PRO A 57 -5.65 -12.51 -4.11
CA PRO A 57 -6.93 -11.97 -3.69
C PRO A 57 -6.81 -11.10 -2.43
N TRP A 58 -7.89 -10.39 -2.11
CA TRP A 58 -7.97 -9.65 -0.85
C TRP A 58 -7.55 -10.54 0.33
N THR A 59 -6.69 -9.99 1.19
CA THR A 59 -6.19 -10.68 2.37
C THR A 59 -6.26 -9.77 3.59
N SER A 60 -6.38 -10.37 4.76
CA SER A 60 -6.43 -9.63 6.02
C SER A 60 -5.09 -8.95 6.29
N LYS A 61 -5.14 -7.74 6.86
CA LYS A 61 -3.95 -6.97 7.28
C LYS A 61 -3.01 -7.68 8.27
N LYS A 62 -3.39 -8.83 8.84
CA LYS A 62 -2.49 -9.67 9.65
C LYS A 62 -1.41 -10.38 8.80
N ASN A 63 -1.64 -10.49 7.50
CA ASN A 63 -0.74 -11.12 6.53
C ASN A 63 0.17 -10.09 5.83
N LEU A 64 0.05 -8.81 6.18
CA LEU A 64 0.67 -7.69 5.48
C LEU A 64 1.57 -6.90 6.43
N ALA A 65 2.70 -6.40 5.91
CA ALA A 65 3.50 -5.39 6.59
C ALA A 65 2.78 -4.04 6.57
N VAL A 66 2.38 -3.54 7.73
CA VAL A 66 1.60 -2.30 7.89
C VAL A 66 2.14 -1.46 9.04
N GLN A 67 1.99 -0.13 8.98
CA GLN A 67 2.48 0.82 9.98
C GLN A 67 2.06 0.52 11.42
N ASN A 68 0.86 -0.02 11.65
CA ASN A 68 0.41 -0.37 13.01
C ASN A 68 1.30 -1.43 13.68
N ASP A 69 1.91 -2.30 12.90
CA ASP A 69 2.80 -3.35 13.38
C ASP A 69 4.27 -2.93 13.23
N TRP A 70 4.59 -2.09 12.23
CA TRP A 70 5.93 -1.61 11.91
C TRP A 70 5.94 -0.07 11.79
N PRO A 71 5.94 0.68 12.91
CA PRO A 71 5.68 2.13 12.90
C PRO A 71 6.67 2.94 12.09
N ALA A 72 7.93 2.50 12.00
CA ALA A 72 8.94 3.19 11.21
C ALA A 72 8.70 3.13 9.69
N LEU A 73 7.73 2.34 9.20
CA LEU A 73 7.23 2.48 7.82
C LEU A 73 6.61 3.86 7.56
N ALA A 74 6.20 4.60 8.60
CA ALA A 74 5.67 5.95 8.47
C ALA A 74 6.69 6.97 7.94
N ALA A 75 8.00 6.64 7.98
CA ALA A 75 9.05 7.49 7.45
C ALA A 75 9.20 7.40 5.91
N LEU A 76 8.53 6.44 5.27
CA LEU A 76 8.61 6.19 3.83
C LEU A 76 7.44 6.84 3.10
N GLU A 77 7.70 7.85 2.28
CA GLU A 77 6.70 8.52 1.44
C GLU A 77 6.46 7.71 0.17
N CYS A 78 5.24 7.19 0.00
CA CYS A 78 4.85 6.35 -1.13
C CYS A 78 4.07 7.13 -2.17
N TYR A 79 4.53 7.11 -3.42
CA TYR A 79 3.88 7.71 -4.58
C TYR A 79 3.64 6.66 -5.65
N TYR A 80 2.46 6.66 -6.24
CA TYR A 80 2.08 5.72 -7.29
C TYR A 80 1.41 6.41 -8.47
N GLU A 81 1.91 6.09 -9.65
CA GLU A 81 1.35 6.52 -10.93
C GLU A 81 0.68 5.30 -11.59
N PRO A 82 -0.62 5.05 -11.31
CA PRO A 82 -1.28 3.81 -11.75
C PRO A 82 -1.29 3.64 -13.28
N HIS A 83 -1.35 4.73 -14.04
CA HIS A 83 -1.32 4.71 -15.50
C HIS A 83 0.02 4.24 -16.08
N ARG A 84 1.12 4.48 -15.35
CA ARG A 84 2.48 4.06 -15.74
C ARG A 84 2.94 2.83 -14.97
N SER A 85 2.16 2.38 -13.98
CA SER A 85 2.55 1.33 -13.03
C SER A 85 3.87 1.62 -12.33
N ILE A 86 4.16 2.89 -12.03
CA ILE A 86 5.42 3.29 -11.35
C ILE A 86 5.13 3.55 -9.88
N LEU A 87 5.82 2.82 -9.02
CA LEU A 87 5.89 3.08 -7.58
C LEU A 87 7.22 3.77 -7.27
N THR A 88 7.13 4.93 -6.63
CA THR A 88 8.26 5.65 -6.06
C THR A 88 8.12 5.66 -4.54
N VAL A 89 9.20 5.30 -3.84
CA VAL A 89 9.29 5.43 -2.38
C VAL A 89 10.40 6.42 -2.07
N LYS A 90 10.10 7.40 -1.21
CA LYS A 90 11.07 8.36 -0.71
C LYS A 90 11.28 8.19 0.78
N HIS A 91 12.46 8.56 1.24
CA HIS A 91 12.76 8.72 2.66
C HIS A 91 13.37 10.10 2.84
N GLN A 92 12.72 10.95 3.65
CA GLN A 92 13.11 12.35 3.84
C GLN A 92 13.22 13.12 2.52
N GLY A 93 12.23 12.95 1.63
CA GLY A 93 12.17 13.60 0.32
C GLY A 93 13.11 13.03 -0.75
N VAL A 94 14.01 12.09 -0.42
CA VAL A 94 14.95 11.46 -1.36
C VAL A 94 14.37 10.15 -1.88
N ALA A 95 14.32 9.98 -3.22
CA ALA A 95 13.90 8.72 -3.82
C ALA A 95 14.89 7.59 -3.48
N VAL A 96 14.38 6.57 -2.79
CA VAL A 96 15.14 5.37 -2.37
C VAL A 96 14.69 4.12 -3.13
N LEU A 97 13.55 4.18 -3.82
CA LEU A 97 13.06 3.16 -4.73
C LEU A 97 12.23 3.83 -5.84
N GLU A 98 12.44 3.44 -7.09
CA GLU A 98 11.55 3.73 -8.22
C GLU A 98 11.48 2.48 -9.09
N THR A 99 10.29 1.90 -9.26
CA THR A 99 10.13 0.62 -9.97
C THR A 99 8.79 0.49 -10.70
N GLU A 100 8.78 -0.33 -11.74
CA GLU A 100 7.59 -0.74 -12.48
C GLU A 100 6.87 -1.92 -11.79
N THR A 101 5.68 -1.70 -11.24
CA THR A 101 4.91 -2.70 -10.49
C THR A 101 4.26 -3.77 -11.36
N ASN A 102 4.23 -3.58 -12.68
CA ASN A 102 3.70 -4.51 -13.68
C ASN A 102 4.78 -5.41 -14.31
N THR A 103 6.00 -5.41 -13.77
CA THR A 103 7.10 -6.28 -14.21
C THR A 103 7.58 -7.16 -13.06
N ALA A 104 7.95 -8.41 -13.33
CA ALA A 104 8.49 -9.31 -12.31
C ALA A 104 9.69 -8.68 -11.59
N ALA A 105 10.65 -8.12 -12.34
CA ALA A 105 11.83 -7.48 -11.79
C ALA A 105 11.53 -6.25 -10.92
N GLY A 106 10.52 -5.44 -11.25
CA GLY A 106 10.13 -4.32 -10.42
C GLY A 106 9.43 -4.76 -9.12
N ARG A 107 8.60 -5.80 -9.19
CA ARG A 107 7.95 -6.40 -8.01
C ARG A 107 8.96 -7.04 -7.07
N ASP A 108 9.94 -7.77 -7.61
CA ASP A 108 11.03 -8.36 -6.83
C ASP A 108 11.90 -7.29 -6.15
N ARG A 109 12.27 -6.23 -6.89
CA ARG A 109 13.00 -5.08 -6.32
C ARG A 109 12.20 -4.40 -5.20
N THR A 110 10.89 -4.24 -5.38
CA THR A 110 10.02 -3.66 -4.34
C THR A 110 9.99 -4.54 -3.09
N GLY A 111 9.75 -5.84 -3.26
CA GLY A 111 9.76 -6.80 -2.15
C GLY A 111 11.08 -6.82 -1.40
N ALA A 112 12.20 -6.85 -2.13
CA ALA A 112 13.54 -6.80 -1.56
C ALA A 112 13.79 -5.50 -0.77
N PHE A 113 13.46 -4.34 -1.34
CA PHE A 113 13.63 -3.04 -0.68
C PHE A 113 12.89 -3.00 0.66
N PHE A 114 11.61 -3.36 0.70
CA PHE A 114 10.84 -3.32 1.95
C PHE A 114 11.29 -4.38 2.94
N THR A 115 11.73 -5.55 2.47
CA THR A 115 12.33 -6.59 3.34
C THR A 115 13.56 -6.03 4.06
N GLU A 116 14.48 -5.42 3.31
CA GLU A 116 15.68 -4.82 3.89
C GLU A 116 15.34 -3.65 4.81
N TYR A 117 14.36 -2.82 4.44
CA TYR A 117 13.89 -1.76 5.31
C TYR A 117 13.36 -2.31 6.64
N LEU A 118 12.50 -3.34 6.61
CA LEU A 118 12.02 -4.01 7.82
C LEU A 118 13.19 -4.55 8.64
N ASN A 119 14.25 -5.10 8.02
CA ASN A 119 15.47 -5.58 8.69
C ASN A 119 16.21 -4.51 9.50
N THR A 120 15.99 -3.22 9.21
CA THR A 120 16.63 -2.10 9.92
C THR A 120 15.80 -1.48 11.03
N ILE A 121 14.53 -1.89 11.16
CA ILE A 121 13.59 -1.32 12.14
C ILE A 121 13.04 -2.40 13.08
N GLU A 122 12.36 -1.96 14.13
CA GLU A 122 11.72 -2.84 15.11
C GLU A 122 10.19 -2.78 14.97
N PRO A 123 9.49 -3.92 15.10
CA PRO A 123 8.04 -3.96 15.16
C PRO A 123 7.53 -3.48 16.54
N THR A 124 6.23 -3.23 16.64
CA THR A 124 5.57 -3.05 17.95
C THR A 124 5.56 -4.36 18.73
N LYS A 125 5.37 -4.29 20.06
CA LYS A 125 5.25 -5.48 20.91
C LYS A 125 4.03 -6.33 20.54
N GLU A 126 2.98 -5.69 20.05
CA GLU A 126 1.72 -6.29 19.65
C GLU A 126 1.67 -6.64 18.15
N ALA A 127 2.80 -6.52 17.44
CA ALA A 127 2.87 -6.83 16.02
C ALA A 127 2.39 -8.26 15.76
N ARG A 128 1.47 -8.40 14.80
CA ARG A 128 0.85 -9.70 14.49
C ARG A 128 1.81 -10.61 13.73
N HIS A 129 2.81 -10.01 13.11
CA HIS A 129 3.92 -10.69 12.47
C HIS A 129 5.22 -9.92 12.76
N PRO A 130 5.89 -10.24 13.88
CA PRO A 130 7.13 -9.57 14.28
C PRO A 130 8.38 -10.20 13.64
N HIS A 131 8.22 -11.32 12.92
CA HIS A 131 9.35 -12.02 12.34
C HIS A 131 9.80 -11.32 11.05
N ARG A 132 11.12 -11.26 10.86
CA ARG A 132 11.73 -10.73 9.65
C ARG A 132 11.61 -11.79 8.53
N THR A 133 10.53 -11.71 7.77
CA THR A 133 10.26 -12.57 6.61
C THR A 133 10.35 -11.73 5.33
N THR A 134 10.73 -12.37 4.23
CA THR A 134 10.70 -11.73 2.90
C THR A 134 9.30 -11.22 2.57
N LEU A 135 9.24 -10.04 1.96
CA LEU A 135 8.02 -9.42 1.50
C LEU A 135 7.86 -9.60 0.00
N GLN A 136 6.61 -9.82 -0.42
CA GLN A 136 6.19 -9.80 -1.81
C GLN A 136 5.23 -8.64 -2.04
N LEU A 137 5.43 -7.88 -3.12
CA LEU A 137 4.45 -6.90 -3.59
C LEU A 137 3.29 -7.65 -4.23
N ILE A 138 2.08 -7.44 -3.72
CA ILE A 138 0.84 -8.01 -4.26
C ILE A 138 -0.12 -6.92 -4.78
N GLY A 139 -0.99 -7.31 -5.71
CA GLY A 139 -1.95 -6.43 -6.39
C GLY A 139 -1.39 -5.65 -7.56
N ASP A 140 -2.22 -4.79 -8.15
CA ASP A 140 -1.95 -4.05 -9.38
C ASP A 140 -2.78 -2.76 -9.49
N SER A 141 -2.65 -2.05 -10.61
CA SER A 141 -3.46 -0.86 -10.92
C SER A 141 -4.77 -1.15 -11.67
N SER A 142 -5.04 -2.40 -12.06
CA SER A 142 -6.29 -2.78 -12.73
C SER A 142 -7.48 -2.67 -11.78
N GLY A 143 -7.21 -2.89 -10.49
CA GLY A 143 -8.15 -2.94 -9.37
C GLY A 143 -9.24 -3.99 -9.50
N GLU A 144 -8.93 -5.07 -10.22
CA GLU A 144 -9.50 -6.39 -9.97
C GLU A 144 -9.15 -6.83 -8.54
N THR A 145 -7.94 -6.52 -8.10
CA THR A 145 -7.48 -6.74 -6.74
C THR A 145 -7.25 -5.41 -6.02
N ARG A 146 -7.87 -5.25 -4.84
CA ARG A 146 -7.61 -4.12 -3.93
C ARG A 146 -7.49 -4.63 -2.50
N TYR A 147 -6.82 -3.85 -1.65
CA TYR A 147 -6.62 -4.18 -0.24
C TYR A 147 -7.29 -3.18 0.72
N PRO A 148 -8.61 -2.92 0.62
CA PRO A 148 -9.33 -2.12 1.61
C PRO A 148 -9.30 -2.80 3.00
N ASP A 149 -9.64 -2.03 4.05
CA ASP A 149 -9.73 -2.57 5.42
C ASP A 149 -10.78 -3.66 5.59
N ARG A 150 -11.84 -3.62 4.78
CA ARG A 150 -12.95 -4.59 4.77
C ARG A 150 -13.30 -4.91 3.32
N GLN A 151 -13.86 -6.10 3.08
CA GLN A 151 -14.24 -6.54 1.74
C GLN A 151 -15.19 -5.56 1.01
N PRO A 152 -16.18 -4.93 1.69
CA PRO A 152 -16.87 -3.78 1.10
C PRO A 152 -15.91 -2.58 1.01
N VAL A 153 -15.68 -2.10 -0.21
CA VAL A 153 -14.86 -0.92 -0.47
C VAL A 153 -15.66 0.33 -0.10
N HIS A 154 -15.09 1.19 0.74
CA HIS A 154 -15.68 2.46 1.14
C HIS A 154 -14.71 3.62 0.88
N ILE A 155 -15.27 4.81 0.66
CA ILE A 155 -14.53 6.07 0.69
C ILE A 155 -14.67 6.64 2.10
N SER A 156 -13.54 7.03 2.69
CA SER A 156 -13.52 7.70 3.99
C SER A 156 -13.67 9.20 3.79
N LEU A 157 -14.65 9.80 4.47
CA LEU A 157 -14.80 11.25 4.58
C LEU A 157 -14.55 11.62 6.04
N LEU A 158 -13.59 12.50 6.27
CA LEU A 158 -13.26 13.04 7.58
C LEU A 158 -13.54 14.54 7.57
N SER A 159 -14.24 15.03 8.60
CA SER A 159 -14.47 16.46 8.76
C SER A 159 -13.22 17.14 9.32
N GLN A 160 -12.97 18.40 8.98
CA GLN A 160 -11.86 19.17 9.55
C GLN A 160 -11.93 19.18 11.09
N ALA A 161 -13.13 19.30 11.66
CA ALA A 161 -13.37 19.27 13.10
C ALA A 161 -13.02 17.93 13.78
N THR A 162 -12.72 16.88 13.01
CA THR A 162 -12.20 15.59 13.54
C THR A 162 -10.68 15.56 13.61
N LEU A 163 -10.01 16.40 12.81
CA LEU A 163 -8.55 16.48 12.74
C LEU A 163 -7.97 17.53 13.70
N ASP A 164 -8.77 18.55 14.03
CA ASP A 164 -8.47 19.59 15.03
C ASP A 164 -8.62 19.06 16.47
#